data_AF-A0A965MFI3-F1
#
_entry.id   AF-A0A965MFI3-F1
#
_cell.length_a   1.000
_cell.length_b   1.000
_cell.length_c   1.000
_cell.angle_alpha   90.00
_cell.angle_beta   90.00
_cell.angle_gamma   90.00
#
_symmetry.space_group_name_H-M   'P 1'
#
loop_
_entity.id
_entity.type
_entity.pdbx_description
1 polymer ?
#
loop_
_entity_poly.entity_id
_entity_poly.type
_entity_poly.pdbx_seq_one_letter_code
_entity_poly.pdbx_strand_id
1 'polypeptide(L)'
;IRKQLGFKTIFNYMGPTLNPLGAKYQLLGTVDKNSAEIMCKILSEIKLKNFKIFYSHEGLDEISLFSPTTFLIKDNSKIKKQTISQNYYKKALGCQASFSIYK
;
A
#
# COMPACT_ATOMS: atom_id res chain seq x y z
N ILE A 1 -22.79 -0.77 -14.90
CA ILE A 1 -22.82 -0.44 -13.46
C ILE A 1 -21.54 0.28 -13.00
N ARG A 2 -20.41 -0.38 -12.64
CA ARG A 2 -19.23 0.32 -12.06
C ARG A 2 -18.65 1.44 -12.94
N LYS A 3 -18.55 1.21 -14.25
CA LYS A 3 -18.04 2.21 -15.21
C LYS A 3 -18.91 3.47 -15.29
N GLN A 4 -20.20 3.37 -14.94
CA GLN A 4 -21.14 4.50 -14.97
C GLN A 4 -21.11 5.34 -13.69
N LEU A 5 -20.64 4.79 -12.56
CA LEU A 5 -20.66 5.50 -11.28
C LEU A 5 -19.52 6.51 -11.15
N GLY A 6 -18.34 6.25 -11.73
CA GLY A 6 -17.23 7.23 -11.74
C GLY A 6 -16.53 7.46 -10.38
N PHE A 7 -17.01 6.87 -9.29
CA PHE A 7 -16.40 6.96 -7.95
C PHE A 7 -16.00 5.59 -7.37
N LYS A 8 -15.12 5.59 -6.36
CA LYS A 8 -14.70 4.38 -5.63
C LYS A 8 -15.88 3.77 -4.86
N THR A 9 -16.10 2.48 -5.04
CA THR A 9 -17.17 1.72 -4.36
C THR A 9 -16.58 0.64 -3.46
N ILE A 10 -17.42 -0.02 -2.66
CA ILE A 10 -17.00 -1.18 -1.85
C ILE A 10 -16.29 -2.26 -2.69
N PHE A 11 -16.69 -2.44 -3.95
CA PHE A 11 -16.08 -3.41 -4.85
C PHE A 11 -14.63 -3.07 -5.23
N ASN A 12 -14.15 -1.84 -5.01
CA ASN A 12 -12.73 -1.50 -5.15
C ASN A 12 -11.89 -2.12 -4.02
N TYR A 13 -12.46 -2.26 -2.83
CA TYR A 13 -11.78 -2.83 -1.66
C TYR A 13 -11.89 -4.36 -1.60
N MET A 14 -12.95 -4.94 -2.21
CA MET A 14 -13.14 -6.39 -2.21
C MET A 14 -12.15 -7.16 -3.11
N GLY A 15 -11.66 -6.56 -4.20
CA GLY A 15 -10.74 -7.25 -5.11
C GLY A 15 -9.52 -7.85 -4.40
N PRO A 16 -8.78 -7.06 -3.61
CA PRO A 16 -7.65 -7.55 -2.84
C PRO A 16 -7.99 -8.57 -1.73
N THR A 17 -9.21 -8.56 -1.19
CA THR A 17 -9.57 -9.42 -0.04
C THR A 17 -10.00 -10.82 -0.46
N LEU A 18 -10.40 -11.00 -1.71
CA LEU A 18 -10.99 -12.23 -2.22
C LEU A 18 -9.96 -13.19 -2.85
N ASN A 19 -8.75 -13.27 -2.29
CA ASN A 19 -7.72 -14.15 -2.84
C ASN A 19 -8.20 -15.62 -2.87
N PRO A 20 -8.45 -16.20 -4.07
CA PRO A 20 -9.04 -17.54 -4.20
C PRO A 20 -8.09 -18.65 -3.73
N LEU A 21 -6.78 -18.37 -3.67
CA LEU A 21 -5.75 -19.34 -3.24
C LEU A 21 -5.52 -19.32 -1.72
N GLY A 22 -6.24 -18.49 -0.97
CA GLY A 22 -6.15 -18.46 0.49
C GLY A 22 -4.77 -18.07 1.01
N ALA A 23 -4.11 -17.08 0.38
CA ALA A 23 -2.79 -16.63 0.84
C ALA A 23 -2.85 -16.19 2.31
N LYS A 24 -1.89 -16.70 3.09
CA LYS A 24 -1.79 -16.43 4.54
C LYS A 24 -1.14 -15.09 4.85
N TYR A 25 -0.43 -14.53 3.87
CA TYR A 25 0.32 -13.28 3.96
C TYR A 25 -0.05 -12.38 2.79
N GLN A 26 -0.22 -11.08 3.05
CA GLN A 26 -0.59 -10.12 2.02
C GLN A 26 0.22 -8.83 2.13
N LEU A 27 0.81 -8.39 1.02
CA LEU A 27 1.35 -7.05 0.85
C LEU A 27 0.41 -6.30 -0.09
N LEU A 28 -0.13 -5.16 0.35
CA LEU A 28 -1.17 -4.44 -0.38
C LEU A 28 -0.82 -2.96 -0.51
N GLY A 29 -0.73 -2.48 -1.75
CA GLY A 29 -0.66 -1.07 -2.07
C GLY A 29 -2.04 -0.42 -2.04
N THR A 30 -2.08 0.85 -1.61
CA THR A 30 -3.29 1.67 -1.63
C THR A 30 -2.94 3.07 -2.09
N VAL A 31 -3.86 3.69 -2.82
CA VAL A 31 -3.62 4.99 -3.47
C VAL A 31 -3.54 6.16 -2.49
N ASP A 32 -4.02 6.01 -1.26
CA ASP A 32 -3.99 7.07 -0.26
C ASP A 32 -4.10 6.50 1.17
N LYS A 33 -3.79 7.35 2.16
CA LYS A 33 -3.88 7.02 3.58
C LYS A 33 -5.26 6.50 4.00
N ASN A 34 -6.33 7.10 3.50
CA ASN A 34 -7.69 6.75 3.91
C ASN A 34 -8.05 5.33 3.44
N SER A 35 -7.68 5.01 2.20
CA SER A 35 -7.82 3.69 1.59
C SER A 35 -6.98 2.67 2.35
N ALA A 36 -5.77 3.03 2.78
CA ALA A 36 -4.90 2.19 3.62
C ALA A 36 -5.56 1.84 4.96
N GLU A 37 -6.15 2.83 5.64
CA GLU A 37 -6.80 2.64 6.93
C GLU A 37 -8.07 1.79 6.82
N ILE A 38 -8.87 1.99 5.76
CA ILE A 38 -10.04 1.16 5.47
C ILE A 38 -9.61 -0.28 5.22
N MET A 39 -8.62 -0.51 4.35
CA MET A 39 -8.10 -1.85 4.09
C MET A 39 -7.51 -2.49 5.33
N CYS A 40 -6.87 -1.72 6.21
CA CYS A 40 -6.31 -2.24 7.46
C CYS A 40 -7.42 -2.78 8.37
N LYS A 41 -8.55 -2.08 8.46
CA LYS A 41 -9.72 -2.56 9.20
C LYS A 41 -10.27 -3.84 8.57
N ILE A 42 -10.48 -3.85 7.26
CA ILE A 42 -11.03 -5.02 6.55
C ILE A 42 -10.13 -6.25 6.69
N LEU A 43 -8.82 -6.11 6.46
CA LEU A 43 -7.87 -7.24 6.56
C LEU A 43 -7.66 -7.72 8.00
N SER A 44 -8.00 -6.90 9.01
CA SER A 44 -7.96 -7.32 10.42
C SER A 44 -9.12 -8.25 10.79
N GLU A 45 -10.25 -8.17 10.08
CA GLU A 45 -11.41 -9.06 10.27
C GLU A 45 -11.26 -10.40 9.54
N ILE A 46 -10.34 -10.49 8.57
CA ILE A 46 -10.09 -11.70 7.80
C ILE A 46 -9.02 -12.55 8.51
N LYS A 47 -9.14 -13.88 8.43
CA LYS A 47 -8.18 -14.85 9.02
C LYS A 47 -6.83 -14.91 8.28
N LEU A 48 -6.16 -13.78 8.10
CA LEU A 48 -4.79 -13.69 7.59
C LEU A 48 -3.78 -13.89 8.74
N LYS A 49 -2.69 -14.62 8.49
CA LYS A 49 -1.59 -14.73 9.46
C LYS A 49 -0.94 -13.36 9.65
N ASN A 50 -0.62 -12.67 8.56
CA ASN A 50 -0.06 -11.32 8.62
C ASN A 50 -0.40 -10.53 7.34
N PHE A 51 -0.42 -9.20 7.43
CA PHE A 51 -0.51 -8.32 6.27
C PHE A 51 0.34 -7.05 6.47
N LYS A 52 0.76 -6.47 5.34
CA LYS A 52 1.34 -5.14 5.29
C LYS A 52 0.59 -4.33 4.24
N ILE A 53 0.11 -3.17 4.62
CA ILE A 53 -0.49 -2.21 3.68
C ILE A 53 0.47 -1.05 3.53
N PHE A 54 0.60 -0.51 2.33
CA PHE A 54 1.40 0.68 2.09
C PHE A 54 0.69 1.68 1.19
N TYR A 55 1.10 2.94 1.30
CA TYR A 55 0.77 4.00 0.36
C TYR A 55 1.99 4.90 0.18
N SER A 56 2.27 5.25 -1.07
CA SER A 56 3.22 6.32 -1.37
C SER A 56 2.62 7.67 -1.00
N HIS A 57 3.46 8.62 -0.58
CA HIS A 57 3.04 10.00 -0.32
C HIS A 57 2.72 10.80 -1.59
N GLU A 58 2.95 10.24 -2.78
CA GLU A 58 2.55 10.84 -4.06
C GLU A 58 1.25 10.27 -4.65
N GLY A 59 0.57 9.40 -3.88
CA GLY A 59 -0.74 8.88 -4.27
C GLY A 59 -0.71 7.61 -5.12
N LEU A 60 0.43 6.92 -5.17
CA LEU A 60 0.56 5.61 -5.82
C LEU A 60 0.28 4.46 -4.86
N ASP A 61 -0.34 3.41 -5.39
CA ASP A 61 -0.43 2.08 -4.78
C ASP A 61 0.83 1.23 -5.01
N GLU A 62 1.93 1.86 -5.45
CA GLU A 62 3.26 1.28 -5.59
C GLU A 62 4.27 1.98 -4.68
N ILE A 63 5.41 1.31 -4.40
CA ILE A 63 6.49 1.92 -3.62
C ILE A 63 7.23 2.90 -4.52
N SER A 64 7.25 4.17 -4.12
CA SER A 64 7.88 5.23 -4.88
C SER A 64 9.39 5.34 -4.63
N LEU A 65 10.13 5.71 -5.69
CA LEU A 65 11.51 6.18 -5.59
C LEU A 65 11.62 7.70 -5.43
N PHE A 66 10.52 8.44 -5.51
CA PHE A 66 10.52 9.90 -5.48
C PHE A 66 9.95 10.46 -4.17
N SER A 67 9.08 9.70 -3.50
CA SER A 67 8.43 10.11 -2.25
C SER A 67 8.50 9.03 -1.16
N PRO A 68 8.42 9.41 0.14
CA PRO A 68 8.34 8.44 1.21
C PRO A 68 7.13 7.51 1.06
N THR A 69 7.25 6.30 1.58
CA THR A 69 6.16 5.31 1.62
C THR A 69 5.84 4.99 3.08
N THR A 70 4.55 5.06 3.44
CA THR A 70 4.10 4.66 4.79
C THR A 70 3.47 3.28 4.74
N PHE A 71 3.86 2.45 5.72
CA PHE A 71 3.38 1.10 5.94
C PHE A 71 2.51 1.03 7.20
N LEU A 72 1.44 0.25 7.12
CA LEU A 72 0.65 -0.28 8.23
C LEU A 72 0.90 -1.79 8.29
N ILE A 73 1.56 -2.24 9.36
CA ILE A 73 2.08 -3.60 9.49
C ILE A 73 1.33 -4.30 10.62
N LYS A 74 0.73 -5.45 10.32
CA LYS A 74 0.16 -6.31 11.36
C LYS A 74 1.28 -6.98 12.15
N ASP A 75 1.27 -6.75 13.45
CA ASP A 75 2.16 -7.39 14.41
C ASP A 75 1.28 -8.05 15.48
N ASN A 76 1.03 -9.35 15.30
CA ASN A 76 0.04 -10.12 16.05
C ASN A 76 -1.36 -9.47 16.02
N SER A 77 -1.79 -8.86 17.12
CA SER A 77 -3.06 -8.15 17.29
C SER A 77 -2.92 -6.63 17.21
N LYS A 78 -1.71 -6.10 16.99
CA LYS A 78 -1.44 -4.66 16.91
C LYS A 78 -1.10 -4.26 15.48
N ILE A 79 -1.38 -3.00 15.14
CA ILE A 79 -0.96 -2.40 13.88
C ILE A 79 0.16 -1.41 14.17
N LYS A 80 1.34 -1.66 13.58
CA LYS A 80 2.48 -0.76 13.64
C LYS A 80 2.51 0.12 12.39
N LYS A 81 2.67 1.43 12.58
CA LYS A 81 2.89 2.39 11.49
C LYS A 81 4.38 2.67 11.34
N GLN A 82 4.89 2.63 10.12
CA GLN A 82 6.28 2.95 9.80
C GLN A 82 6.37 3.71 8.49
N THR A 83 7.13 4.80 8.44
CA THR A 83 7.42 5.50 7.17
C THR A 83 8.85 5.22 6.77
N ILE A 84 9.05 4.88 5.49
CA ILE A 84 10.34 4.61 4.89
C ILE A 84 10.61 5.69 3.84
N SER A 85 11.77 6.33 3.91
CA SER A 85 12.19 7.31 2.91
C SER A 85 12.51 6.62 1.59
N GLN A 86 12.19 7.27 0.48
CA GLN A 86 12.59 6.89 -0.87
C GLN A 86 14.09 6.63 -1.01
N ASN A 87 14.94 7.30 -0.21
CA ASN A 87 16.39 7.13 -0.26
C ASN A 87 16.82 5.70 0.13
N TYR A 88 16.05 5.04 1.00
CA TYR A 88 16.28 3.63 1.33
C TYR A 88 16.16 2.75 0.08
N TYR A 89 15.09 2.94 -0.70
CA TYR A 89 14.83 2.19 -1.92
C TYR A 89 15.79 2.57 -3.05
N LYS A 90 16.10 3.86 -3.23
CA LYS A 90 17.11 4.32 -4.18
C LYS A 90 18.46 3.64 -3.94
N LYS A 91 18.91 3.60 -2.68
CA LYS A 91 20.15 2.93 -2.30
C LYS A 91 20.08 1.43 -2.54
N ALA A 92 18.98 0.78 -2.15
CA ALA A 92 18.79 -0.66 -2.32
C ALA A 92 18.80 -1.09 -3.80
N LEU A 93 18.30 -0.25 -4.70
CA LEU A 93 18.26 -0.51 -6.15
C LEU A 93 19.51 -0.02 -6.89
N GLY A 94 20.48 0.59 -6.21
CA GLY A 94 21.66 1.18 -6.86
C GLY A 94 21.35 2.43 -7.70
N CYS A 95 20.15 3.01 -7.60
CA CYS A 95 19.77 4.22 -8.30
C CYS A 95 20.33 5.47 -7.59
N GLN A 96 21.51 5.93 -7.99
CA GLN A 96 21.89 7.33 -7.80
C GLN A 96 21.18 8.16 -8.87
N ALA A 97 19.99 8.67 -8.56
CA ALA A 97 19.26 9.53 -9.49
C ALA A 97 19.95 10.91 -9.55
N SER A 98 20.91 11.08 -10.46
CA SER A 98 21.39 12.39 -10.94
C SER A 98 20.55 12.82 -12.15
N PHE A 99 19.27 13.11 -11.91
CA PHE A 99 18.44 13.80 -12.91
C PHE A 99 18.53 15.31 -12.68
N SER A 100 19.45 15.96 -13.40
CA SER A 100 19.44 17.41 -13.58
C SER A 100 18.50 17.72 -14.73
N ILE A 101 17.21 17.92 -14.42
CA ILE A 101 16.24 18.49 -15.37
C ILE A 101 15.94 19.91 -14.90
N TYR A 102 16.92 20.81 -15.04
CA TYR A 102 16.74 22.26 -15.19
C TYR A 102 18.04 22.79 -15.77
N LYS A 103 18.10 22.87 -17.10
CA LYS A 103 18.95 23.81 -17.82
C LYS A 103 18.08 24.54 -18.81
#